data_AF-A0A917VZ37-F1
#
_entry.id   AF-A0A917VZ37-F1
#
_cell.length_a   1.000
_cell.length_b   1.000
_cell.length_c   1.000
_cell.angle_alpha   90.00
_cell.angle_beta   90.00
_cell.angle_gamma   90.00
#
_symmetry.space_group_name_H-M   'P 1'
#
loop_
_entity.id
_entity.type
_entity.pdbx_description
1 polymer ?
#
loop_
_entity_poly.entity_id
_entity_poly.type
_entity_poly.pdbx_seq_one_letter_code
_entity_poly.pdbx_strand_id
1 'polypeptide(L)'
;MRSVRPALAVGIVASGSTFAVIHGSTDPWLFGYYLSLGICTGLMAVISGGVEAPVAFHVANNVITTTVNTLMADGEPSPSIAPPTSAMRPC
;
A
#
# COMPACT_ATOMS: atom_id res chain seq x y z
N MET A 1 12.85 26.45 -20.55
CA MET A 1 13.00 25.32 -19.60
C MET A 1 12.51 25.59 -18.17
N ARG A 2 12.11 26.83 -17.80
CA ARG A 2 11.60 27.21 -16.45
C ARG A 2 10.38 26.40 -15.98
N SER A 3 9.49 25.99 -16.89
CA SER A 3 8.21 25.33 -16.61
C SER A 3 8.30 23.83 -16.33
N VAL A 4 9.40 23.17 -16.67
CA VAL A 4 9.51 21.70 -16.58
C VAL A 4 9.54 21.22 -15.13
N ARG A 5 10.28 21.91 -14.26
CA ARG A 5 10.41 21.56 -12.83
C ARG A 5 9.08 21.70 -12.05
N PRO A 6 8.32 22.80 -12.17
CA PRO A 6 7.02 22.88 -11.52
C PRO A 6 6.00 21.89 -12.11
N ALA A 7 6.00 21.64 -13.43
CA ALA A 7 5.13 20.63 -14.03
C ALA A 7 5.43 19.22 -13.50
N LEU A 8 6.71 18.88 -13.33
CA LEU A 8 7.13 17.61 -12.74
C LEU A 8 6.67 17.48 -11.29
N ALA A 9 6.87 18.53 -10.47
CA ALA A 9 6.44 18.53 -9.08
C ALA A 9 4.92 18.34 -8.97
N VAL A 10 4.14 19.05 -9.79
CA VAL A 10 2.68 18.90 -9.85
C VAL A 10 2.29 17.49 -10.27
N GLY A 11 2.95 16.91 -11.29
CA GLY A 11 2.69 15.55 -11.74
C GLY A 11 2.94 14.50 -10.66
N ILE A 12 4.04 14.61 -9.93
CA ILE A 12 4.37 13.69 -8.82
C ILE A 12 3.33 13.81 -7.69
N VAL A 13 3.01 15.03 -7.27
CA VAL A 13 2.04 15.26 -6.17
C VAL A 13 0.64 14.82 -6.56
N ALA A 14 0.18 15.14 -7.78
CA ALA A 14 -1.14 14.74 -8.27
C ALA A 14 -1.27 13.21 -8.38
N SER A 15 -0.23 12.54 -8.90
CA SER A 15 -0.21 11.09 -9.03
C SER A 15 -0.20 10.40 -7.67
N GLY A 16 0.63 10.86 -6.74
CA GLY A 16 0.67 10.34 -5.36
C GLY A 16 -0.64 10.55 -4.60
N SER A 17 -1.30 11.69 -4.82
CA SER A 17 -2.61 11.97 -4.20
C SER A 17 -3.69 11.05 -4.76
N THR A 18 -3.71 10.85 -6.09
CA THR A 18 -4.64 9.93 -6.75
C THR A 18 -4.45 8.50 -6.25
N PHE A 19 -3.20 8.07 -6.09
CA PHE A 19 -2.85 6.77 -5.53
C PHE A 19 -3.41 6.59 -4.10
N ALA A 20 -3.24 7.58 -3.23
CA ALA A 20 -3.75 7.54 -1.85
C ALA A 20 -5.28 7.46 -1.79
N VAL A 21 -5.98 8.18 -2.68
CA VAL A 21 -7.45 8.13 -2.78
C VAL A 21 -7.93 6.75 -3.24
N ILE A 22 -7.29 6.17 -4.26
CA ILE A 22 -7.69 4.84 -4.79
C ILE A 22 -7.47 3.73 -3.76
N HIS A 23 -6.51 3.89 -2.84
CA HIS A 23 -6.30 2.96 -1.72
C HIS A 23 -7.35 3.11 -0.61
N GLY A 24 -8.40 3.92 -0.82
CA GLY A 24 -9.53 4.07 0.10
C GLY A 24 -9.20 4.85 1.38
N SER A 25 -8.08 5.59 1.38
CA SER A 25 -7.63 6.26 2.60
C SER A 25 -8.42 7.54 2.88
N THR A 26 -9.26 7.48 3.92
CA THR A 26 -9.93 8.65 4.50
C THR A 26 -9.26 9.12 5.80
N ASP A 27 -8.49 8.24 6.44
CA ASP A 27 -7.66 8.57 7.58
C ASP A 27 -6.44 9.42 7.14
N PRO A 28 -6.18 10.60 7.78
CA PRO A 28 -5.08 11.48 7.39
C PRO A 28 -3.69 10.87 7.52
N TRP A 29 -3.49 9.95 8.48
CA TRP A 29 -2.20 9.32 8.71
C TRP A 29 -1.88 8.31 7.61
N LEU A 30 -2.83 7.43 7.33
CA LEU A 30 -2.71 6.45 6.25
C LEU A 30 -2.63 7.13 4.87
N PHE A 31 -3.32 8.25 4.70
CA PHE A 31 -3.23 9.05 3.48
C PHE A 31 -1.82 9.61 3.29
N GLY A 32 -1.24 10.17 4.36
CA GLY A 32 0.14 10.67 4.36
C GLY A 32 1.16 9.57 4.02
N TYR A 33 0.95 8.35 4.50
CA TYR A 33 1.78 7.20 4.16
C TYR A 33 1.73 6.87 2.66
N TYR A 34 0.53 6.73 2.08
CA TYR A 34 0.38 6.44 0.65
C TYR A 34 0.92 7.56 -0.25
N LEU A 35 0.65 8.82 0.11
CA LEU A 35 1.18 9.98 -0.62
C LEU A 35 2.71 9.98 -0.61
N SER A 36 3.33 9.69 0.55
CA SER A 36 4.78 9.61 0.69
C SER A 36 5.37 8.52 -0.21
N LEU A 37 4.75 7.33 -0.26
CA LEU A 37 5.20 6.26 -1.17
C LEU A 37 5.04 6.65 -2.65
N GLY A 38 3.95 7.32 -3.01
CA GLY A 38 3.75 7.85 -4.37
C GLY A 38 4.82 8.87 -4.77
N ILE A 39 5.20 9.76 -3.84
CA ILE A 39 6.28 10.72 -4.07
C ILE A 39 7.63 10.00 -4.21
N CYS A 40 7.96 9.06 -3.32
CA CYS A 40 9.22 8.32 -3.38
C CYS A 40 9.38 7.55 -4.69
N THR A 41 8.34 6.85 -5.15
CA THR A 41 8.36 6.10 -6.41
C THR A 41 8.43 7.02 -7.63
N GLY A 42 7.73 8.16 -7.61
CA GLY A 42 7.86 9.21 -8.63
C GLY A 42 9.28 9.79 -8.70
N LEU A 43 9.91 10.05 -7.56
CA LEU A 43 11.30 10.51 -7.49
C LEU A 43 12.28 9.44 -7.98
N MET A 44 12.07 8.17 -7.61
CA MET A 44 12.89 7.06 -8.13
C MET A 44 12.84 7.02 -9.66
N ALA A 45 11.66 7.15 -10.29
CA ALA A 45 11.53 7.17 -11.74
C ALA A 45 12.35 8.30 -12.40
N VAL A 46 12.35 9.49 -11.78
CA VAL A 46 13.10 10.65 -12.27
C VAL A 46 14.60 10.45 -12.12
N ILE A 47 15.06 9.90 -10.99
CA ILE A 47 16.48 9.74 -10.68
C ILE A 47 17.09 8.58 -11.48
N SER A 48 16.36 7.47 -11.63
CA SER A 48 16.83 6.30 -12.39
C SER A 48 16.69 6.48 -13.90
N GLY A 49 15.86 7.43 -14.36
CA GLY A 49 15.54 7.61 -15.78
C GLY A 49 14.59 6.56 -16.36
N GLY A 50 13.93 5.75 -15.51
CA GLY A 50 13.04 4.68 -15.95
C GLY A 50 12.20 4.07 -14.83
N VAL A 51 11.27 3.19 -15.19
CA VAL A 51 10.28 2.62 -14.24
C VAL A 51 10.77 1.39 -13.49
N GLU A 52 11.91 0.81 -13.87
CA GLU A 52 12.42 -0.43 -13.27
C GLU A 52 12.65 -0.30 -11.75
N ALA A 53 13.32 0.77 -11.33
CA ALA A 53 13.60 1.04 -9.91
C ALA A 53 12.32 1.20 -9.05
N PRO A 54 11.36 2.07 -9.41
CA PRO A 54 10.13 2.19 -8.64
C PRO A 54 9.24 0.95 -8.70
N VAL A 55 9.22 0.18 -9.80
CA VAL A 55 8.48 -1.08 -9.89
C VAL A 55 9.07 -2.12 -8.93
N ALA A 56 10.39 -2.31 -8.95
CA ALA A 56 11.07 -3.24 -8.03
C ALA A 56 10.81 -2.87 -6.56
N PHE A 57 10.93 -1.56 -6.24
CA PHE A 57 10.61 -1.06 -4.90
C PHE A 57 9.13 -1.30 -4.53
N HIS A 58 8.20 -1.05 -5.46
CA HIS A 58 6.78 -1.24 -5.21
C HIS A 58 6.44 -2.71 -4.94
N VAL A 59 6.98 -3.63 -5.73
CA VAL A 59 6.80 -5.07 -5.51
C VAL A 59 7.35 -5.48 -4.13
N ALA A 60 8.58 -5.05 -3.81
CA ALA A 60 9.19 -5.34 -2.51
C ALA A 60 8.34 -4.79 -1.33
N ASN A 61 7.84 -3.55 -1.45
CA ASN A 61 6.97 -2.95 -0.45
C ASN A 61 5.70 -3.79 -0.23
N ASN A 62 5.01 -4.18 -1.31
CA ASN A 62 3.81 -5.00 -1.21
C ASN A 62 4.08 -6.36 -0.57
N VAL A 63 5.17 -7.03 -0.97
CA VAL A 63 5.56 -8.32 -0.41
C VAL A 63 5.82 -8.19 1.10
N ILE A 64 6.65 -7.23 1.51
CA ILE A 64 6.98 -7.03 2.92
C ILE A 64 5.74 -6.68 3.74
N THR A 65 4.95 -5.71 3.30
CA THR A 65 3.75 -5.28 4.01
C THR A 65 2.74 -6.42 4.13
N THR A 66 2.52 -7.18 3.06
CA THR A 66 1.60 -8.33 3.08
C THR A 66 2.12 -9.41 4.02
N THR A 67 3.41 -9.76 3.93
CA THR A 67 4.02 -10.76 4.82
C THR A 67 3.89 -10.36 6.28
N VAL A 68 4.23 -9.11 6.63
CA VAL A 68 4.07 -8.61 8.01
C VAL A 68 2.61 -8.65 8.43
N ASN A 69 1.68 -8.17 7.60
CA ASN A 69 0.25 -8.20 7.92
C ASN A 69 -0.25 -9.63 8.15
N THR A 70 0.18 -10.60 7.35
CA THR A 70 -0.18 -12.01 7.53
C THR A 70 0.39 -12.60 8.81
N LEU A 71 1.65 -12.26 9.15
CA LEU A 71 2.28 -12.75 10.39
C LEU A 71 1.65 -12.14 11.64
N MET A 72 1.15 -10.91 11.55
CA MET A 72 0.53 -10.17 12.65
C MET A 72 -0.99 -10.38 12.72
N ALA A 73 -1.61 -10.96 11.69
CA ALA A 73 -3.00 -11.37 11.73
C ALA A 73 -3.05 -12.72 12.46
N ASP A 74 -3.57 -12.75 13.69
CA ASP A 74 -3.57 -13.87 14.65
C ASP A 74 -4.29 -15.17 14.18
N GLY A 75 -4.50 -15.39 12.88
CA GLY A 75 -4.89 -16.68 12.33
C GLY A 75 -6.26 -17.22 12.76
N GLU A 76 -7.14 -16.39 13.33
CA GLU A 76 -8.46 -16.85 13.76
C GLU A 76 -9.29 -17.31 12.54
N PRO A 77 -9.68 -18.59 12.48
CA PRO A 77 -10.59 -19.06 11.45
C PRO A 77 -11.91 -18.30 11.60
N SER A 78 -12.50 -17.91 10.46
CA SER A 78 -13.88 -17.40 10.48
C SER A 78 -14.78 -18.40 11.24
N PRO A 79 -15.73 -17.95 12.08
CA PRO A 79 -16.59 -18.84 12.89
C PRO A 79 -17.37 -19.89 12.06
N SER A 80 -17.44 -19.71 10.74
CA SER A 80 -18.02 -20.63 9.78
C SER A 80 -17.22 -21.93 9.55
N ILE A 81 -15.92 -21.97 9.89
CA ILE A 81 -15.04 -23.15 9.72
C ILE A 81 -14.75 -23.84 11.05
N ALA A 82 -15.09 -23.22 12.18
CA ALA A 82 -15.02 -23.89 13.48
C ALA A 82 -16.02 -25.06 13.49
N PRO A 83 -15.56 -26.30 13.76
CA PRO A 83 -16.50 -27.41 13.95
C PRO A 83 -17.43 -27.07 15.12
N PRO A 84 -18.74 -27.36 15.03
CA PRO A 84 -19.68 -27.06 16.10
C PRO A 84 -19.39 -27.93 17.33
N THR A 85 -18.50 -27.46 18.20
CA THR A 85 -18.15 -28.09 19.48
C THR A 85 -19.30 -28.06 20.50
N SER A 86 -20.41 -27.38 20.20
CA SER A 86 -21.59 -27.31 21.08
C SER A 86 -22.57 -28.48 20.95
N ALA A 87 -22.37 -29.41 20.00
CA ALA A 87 -23.30 -30.54 19.81
C ALA A 87 -22.96 -31.80 20.63
N MET A 88 -21.81 -31.85 21.31
CA MET A 88 -21.41 -32.99 22.13
C MET A 88 -21.70 -32.74 23.62
N ARG A 89 -22.95 -32.46 23.97
CA ARG A 89 -23.43 -32.63 25.35
C ARG A 89 -24.04 -34.02 25.45
N PRO A 90 -23.53 -34.93 26.31
CA PRO A 90 -24.10 -36.26 26.46
C PRO A 90 -25.52 -36.15 27.06
N CYS A 91 -26.45 -36.91 26.49
CA CYS A 91 -27.69 -37.32 27.17
C CYS A 91 -27.37 -38.36 28.25
#